data_AF-A0A7J8GT64-F1
#
_entry.id   AF-A0A7J8GT64-F1
#
_cell.length_a   1.000
_cell.length_b   1.000
_cell.length_c   1.000
_cell.angle_alpha   90.00
_cell.angle_beta   90.00
_cell.angle_gamma   90.00
#
_symmetry.space_group_name_H-M   'P 1'
#
loop_
_entity.id
_entity.type
_entity.pdbx_description
1 polymer ?
#
loop_
_entity_poly.entity_id
_entity_poly.type
_entity_poly.pdbx_seq_one_letter_code
_entity_poly.pdbx_strand_id
1 'polypeptide(L)'
;MEKGQSKLTARTLPAVQSDERLQPLLNHLSHSYTGQDYSTQGSAGKISLDQIDSLCTKSFPPCMRQLHKALRDNHHLRHGGRMQYGLFLKGIGLTLEQALQFWKQEFIRGKMDPDKFDKGYSYNIRHSFGKEGKRTDYTPFSCLKIILNNPPGQGDYHDFGFSKRDTLPGSLSEVL
;
A
#
# COMPACT_ATOMS: atom_id res chain seq x y z
N MET A 1 9.65 -35.93 -10.57
CA MET A 1 8.31 -36.53 -10.77
C MET A 1 7.17 -35.49 -10.66
N GLU A 2 7.36 -34.24 -11.11
CA GLU A 2 6.40 -33.14 -10.82
C GLU A 2 5.59 -32.64 -12.05
N LYS A 3 6.03 -32.99 -13.27
CA LYS A 3 5.41 -32.48 -14.52
C LYS A 3 4.07 -33.17 -14.90
N GLY A 4 3.63 -34.19 -14.15
CA GLY A 4 2.44 -34.98 -14.47
C GLY A 4 1.14 -34.47 -13.85
N GLN A 5 1.21 -33.80 -12.69
CA GLN A 5 0.00 -33.39 -11.94
C GLN A 5 -0.71 -32.19 -12.58
N SER A 6 0.03 -31.21 -13.10
CA SER A 6 -0.54 -29.99 -13.71
C SER A 6 -1.34 -30.26 -15.00
N LYS A 7 -0.96 -31.26 -15.81
CA LYS A 7 -1.71 -31.63 -17.03
C LYS A 7 -3.00 -32.39 -16.74
N LEU A 8 -3.05 -33.16 -15.65
CA LEU A 8 -4.24 -33.91 -15.25
C LEU A 8 -5.27 -32.96 -14.63
N THR A 9 -4.85 -32.04 -13.77
CA THR A 9 -5.72 -31.06 -13.12
C THR A 9 -6.34 -30.08 -14.13
N ALA A 10 -5.62 -29.67 -15.17
CA ALA A 10 -6.15 -28.81 -16.22
C ALA A 10 -7.32 -29.44 -17.00
N ARG A 11 -7.33 -30.77 -17.18
CA ARG A 11 -8.41 -31.48 -17.91
C ARG A 11 -9.70 -31.60 -17.08
N THR A 12 -9.59 -31.62 -15.76
CA THR A 12 -10.74 -31.71 -14.84
C THR A 12 -11.29 -30.33 -14.47
N LEU A 13 -10.53 -29.26 -14.73
CA LEU A 13 -10.90 -27.88 -14.42
C LEU A 13 -12.29 -27.45 -14.94
N PRO A 14 -12.74 -27.81 -16.16
CA PRO A 14 -14.07 -27.44 -16.65
C PRO A 14 -15.22 -28.01 -15.79
N ALA A 15 -15.07 -29.24 -15.29
CA ALA A 15 -16.07 -29.86 -14.42
C ALA A 15 -16.10 -29.24 -13.01
N VAL A 16 -14.94 -28.78 -12.54
CA VAL A 16 -14.81 -28.04 -11.27
C VAL A 16 -15.37 -26.61 -11.42
N GLN A 17 -15.17 -25.98 -12.58
CA GLN A 17 -15.67 -24.64 -12.88
C GLN A 17 -17.20 -24.63 -13.07
N SER A 18 -17.84 -25.73 -13.45
CA SER A 18 -19.30 -25.80 -13.50
C SER A 18 -19.98 -25.90 -12.12
N ASP A 19 -19.26 -26.22 -11.05
CA ASP A 19 -19.85 -26.31 -9.70
C ASP A 19 -19.96 -24.91 -9.08
N GLU A 20 -21.19 -24.41 -8.94
CA GLU A 20 -21.47 -23.09 -8.36
C GLU A 20 -20.96 -22.93 -6.92
N ARG A 21 -20.82 -24.03 -6.17
CA ARG A 21 -20.32 -23.98 -4.78
C ARG A 21 -18.82 -23.63 -4.73
N LEU A 22 -18.09 -23.94 -5.81
CA LEU A 22 -16.65 -23.70 -5.91
C LEU A 22 -16.32 -22.34 -6.55
N GLN A 23 -17.28 -21.71 -7.21
CA GLN A 23 -17.11 -20.42 -7.87
C GLN A 23 -16.55 -19.32 -6.95
N PRO A 24 -17.04 -19.12 -5.71
CA PRO A 24 -16.46 -18.12 -4.82
C PRO A 24 -14.98 -18.38 -4.54
N LEU A 25 -14.59 -19.64 -4.28
CA LEU A 25 -13.21 -20.00 -4.00
C LEU A 25 -12.31 -19.78 -5.22
N LEU A 26 -12.74 -20.22 -6.41
CA LEU A 26 -11.98 -20.05 -7.65
C LEU A 26 -11.80 -18.57 -8.01
N ASN A 27 -12.86 -17.76 -7.87
CA ASN A 27 -12.82 -16.32 -8.16
C ASN A 27 -11.95 -15.54 -7.17
N HIS A 28 -11.84 -16.00 -5.92
CA HIS A 28 -11.01 -15.36 -4.92
C HIS A 28 -9.58 -15.88 -4.88
N LEU A 29 -9.27 -17.01 -5.52
CA LEU A 29 -7.94 -17.63 -5.45
C LEU A 29 -6.82 -16.72 -5.95
N SER A 30 -7.03 -16.02 -7.07
CA SER A 30 -6.07 -15.04 -7.63
C SER A 30 -5.90 -13.78 -6.77
N HIS A 31 -6.86 -13.51 -5.89
CA HIS A 31 -6.87 -12.37 -4.97
C HIS A 31 -6.53 -12.76 -3.53
N SER A 32 -6.32 -14.05 -3.27
CA SER A 32 -6.04 -14.59 -1.95
C SER A 32 -4.55 -14.43 -1.65
N TYR A 33 -4.24 -13.60 -0.64
CA TYR A 33 -2.87 -13.46 -0.15
C TYR A 33 -2.55 -14.66 0.74
N THR A 34 -1.64 -15.51 0.29
CA THR A 34 -1.21 -16.71 1.03
C THR A 34 -0.09 -16.43 2.03
N GLY A 35 0.36 -15.17 2.13
CA GLY A 35 1.38 -14.74 3.08
C GLY A 35 0.83 -14.33 4.45
N GLN A 36 1.71 -14.02 5.39
CA GLN A 36 1.37 -13.50 6.71
C GLN A 36 0.60 -12.19 6.61
N ASP A 37 -0.66 -12.17 7.04
CA ASP A 37 -1.47 -10.95 7.10
C ASP A 37 -1.07 -10.12 8.32
N TYR A 38 -0.26 -9.09 8.09
CA TYR A 38 0.19 -8.16 9.13
C TYR A 38 -0.87 -7.14 9.52
N SER A 39 -2.08 -7.18 8.93
CA SER A 39 -3.14 -6.21 9.24
C SER A 39 -3.80 -6.43 10.61
N THR A 40 -3.59 -7.57 11.25
CA THR A 40 -4.29 -7.97 12.50
C THR A 40 -3.45 -7.80 13.77
N GLN A 41 -2.15 -7.59 13.65
CA GLN A 41 -1.26 -7.40 14.80
C GLN A 41 -1.32 -5.93 15.22
N GLY A 42 -2.11 -5.63 16.25
CA GLY A 42 -2.10 -4.31 16.87
C GLY A 42 -0.67 -3.96 17.29
N SER A 43 -0.11 -2.90 16.72
CA SER A 43 1.27 -2.50 17.01
C SER A 43 1.38 -2.12 18.49
N ALA A 44 2.15 -2.87 19.26
CA ALA A 44 2.43 -2.56 20.66
C ALA A 44 3.41 -1.38 20.85
N GLY A 45 4.02 -0.89 19.76
CA GLY A 45 5.02 0.18 19.78
C GLY A 45 4.43 1.56 19.46
N LYS A 46 4.70 2.55 20.31
CA LYS A 46 4.51 3.97 19.98
C LYS A 46 5.71 4.44 19.17
N ILE A 47 5.50 4.83 17.92
CA ILE A 47 6.53 5.49 17.10
C ILE A 47 6.44 7.01 17.27
N SER A 48 7.58 7.69 17.30
CA SER A 48 7.63 9.15 17.27
C SER A 48 7.82 9.67 15.86
N LEU A 49 7.43 10.93 15.61
CA LEU A 49 7.46 11.53 14.26
C LEU A 49 8.88 11.68 13.70
N ASP A 50 9.84 11.97 14.56
CA ASP A 50 11.26 12.10 14.24
C ASP A 50 11.92 10.77 13.83
N GLN A 51 11.35 9.63 14.23
CA GLN A 51 11.87 8.31 13.88
C GLN A 51 11.50 7.86 12.46
N ILE A 52 10.49 8.47 11.84
CA ILE A 52 9.93 8.00 10.56
C ILE A 52 11.00 7.97 9.46
N ASP A 53 11.89 8.98 9.38
CA ASP A 53 12.92 9.06 8.33
C ASP A 53 13.98 7.94 8.49
N SER A 54 14.37 7.66 9.74
CA SER A 54 15.29 6.56 10.07
C SER A 54 14.65 5.19 9.79
N LEU A 55 13.39 5.01 10.17
CA LEU A 55 12.62 3.78 9.92
C LEU A 55 12.40 3.54 8.42
N CYS A 56 12.18 4.60 7.66
CA CYS A 56 12.07 4.53 6.21
C CYS A 56 13.31 3.86 5.59
N THR A 57 14.49 4.28 5.99
CA THR A 57 15.74 3.74 5.42
C THR A 57 16.00 2.29 5.83
N LYS A 58 15.74 1.96 7.11
CA LYS A 58 16.13 0.68 7.71
C LYS A 58 15.08 -0.42 7.61
N SER A 59 13.80 -0.08 7.58
CA SER A 59 12.72 -1.03 7.86
C SER A 59 11.57 -0.99 6.87
N PHE A 60 11.34 0.12 6.17
CA PHE A 60 10.19 0.20 5.27
C PHE A 60 10.40 -0.66 4.01
N PRO A 61 9.34 -1.34 3.53
CA PRO A 61 9.39 -2.04 2.26
C PRO A 61 9.56 -1.04 1.09
N PRO A 62 10.06 -1.49 -0.08
CA PRO A 62 10.36 -0.61 -1.22
C PRO A 62 9.23 0.35 -1.62
N CYS A 63 7.96 -0.10 -1.66
CA CYS A 63 6.82 0.74 -2.01
C CYS A 63 6.60 1.89 -1.03
N MET A 64 6.77 1.65 0.27
CA MET A 64 6.60 2.69 1.29
C MET A 64 7.81 3.64 1.32
N ARG A 65 9.03 3.14 1.03
CA ARG A 65 10.20 4.01 0.84
C ARG A 65 10.04 4.96 -0.33
N GLN A 66 9.48 4.48 -1.44
CA GLN A 66 9.21 5.32 -2.61
C GLN A 66 8.19 6.42 -2.29
N LEU A 67 7.09 6.06 -1.61
CA LEU A 67 6.08 7.04 -1.18
C LEU A 67 6.64 8.06 -0.19
N HIS A 68 7.45 7.61 0.78
CA HIS A 68 8.11 8.49 1.73
C HIS A 68 9.03 9.47 1.02
N LYS A 69 9.90 8.98 0.13
CA LYS A 69 10.80 9.83 -0.66
C LYS A 69 10.01 10.84 -1.51
N ALA A 70 9.00 10.37 -2.25
CA ALA A 70 8.18 11.25 -3.08
C ALA A 70 7.44 12.32 -2.26
N LEU A 71 7.00 11.98 -1.05
CA LEU A 71 6.40 12.93 -0.13
C LEU A 71 7.41 13.99 0.33
N ARG A 72 8.62 13.58 0.74
CA ARG A 72 9.66 14.51 1.19
C ARG A 72 10.22 15.39 0.07
N ASP A 73 10.27 14.87 -1.16
CA ASP A 73 10.78 15.60 -2.32
C ASP A 73 9.74 16.58 -2.88
N ASN A 74 8.47 16.16 -2.99
CA ASN A 74 7.42 16.95 -3.64
C ASN A 74 6.54 17.71 -2.65
N HIS A 75 6.69 17.45 -1.35
CA HIS A 75 5.83 17.95 -0.26
C HIS A 75 4.34 17.67 -0.46
N HIS A 76 4.00 16.68 -1.28
CA HIS A 76 2.63 16.27 -1.58
C HIS A 76 2.59 14.84 -2.11
N LEU A 77 1.45 14.18 -1.91
CA LEU A 77 1.13 12.90 -2.56
C LEU A 77 -0.29 12.95 -3.13
N ARG A 78 -0.49 12.28 -4.26
CA ARG A 78 -1.81 12.04 -4.86
C ARG A 78 -2.66 11.12 -3.99
N HIS A 79 -3.97 11.06 -4.28
CA HIS A 79 -4.95 10.37 -3.44
C HIS A 79 -4.56 8.92 -3.12
N GLY A 80 -4.19 8.11 -4.12
CA GLY A 80 -3.76 6.73 -3.92
C GLY A 80 -2.53 6.60 -3.00
N GLY A 81 -1.52 7.46 -3.22
CA GLY A 81 -0.33 7.51 -2.37
C GLY A 81 -0.62 7.91 -0.93
N ARG A 82 -1.52 8.88 -0.71
CA ARG A 82 -1.95 9.27 0.65
C ARG A 82 -2.67 8.14 1.36
N MET A 83 -3.53 7.40 0.66
CA MET A 83 -4.25 6.27 1.24
C MET A 83 -3.30 5.12 1.60
N GLN A 84 -2.44 4.71 0.67
CA GLN A 84 -1.49 3.62 0.88
C GLN A 84 -0.49 3.93 2.01
N TYR A 85 0.15 5.11 1.94
CA TYR A 85 1.15 5.49 2.93
C TYR A 85 0.52 5.85 4.27
N GLY A 86 -0.61 6.56 4.27
CA GLY A 86 -1.30 6.96 5.50
C GLY A 86 -1.82 5.76 6.31
N LEU A 87 -2.39 4.75 5.65
CA LEU A 87 -2.83 3.53 6.34
C LEU A 87 -1.65 2.67 6.80
N PHE A 88 -0.54 2.64 6.06
CA PHE A 88 0.69 2.01 6.52
C PHE A 88 1.24 2.67 7.78
N LEU A 89 1.33 4.00 7.82
CA LEU A 89 1.78 4.75 9.00
C LEU A 89 0.90 4.49 10.22
N LYS A 90 -0.42 4.43 10.04
CA LYS A 90 -1.36 4.01 11.09
C LYS A 90 -1.05 2.59 11.57
N GLY A 91 -0.81 1.65 10.66
CA GLY A 91 -0.52 0.25 10.97
C GLY A 91 0.77 0.04 11.77
N ILE A 92 1.78 0.89 11.57
CA ILE A 92 3.03 0.86 12.35
C ILE A 92 2.94 1.62 13.69
N GLY A 93 1.76 2.16 14.04
CA GLY A 93 1.47 2.72 15.36
C GLY A 93 1.38 4.25 15.44
N LEU A 94 1.30 4.95 14.30
CA LEU A 94 1.12 6.40 14.32
C LEU A 94 -0.29 6.75 14.81
N THR A 95 -0.40 7.64 15.81
CA THR A 95 -1.71 8.10 16.29
C THR A 95 -2.38 9.06 15.31
N LEU A 96 -3.68 9.30 15.47
CA LEU A 96 -4.40 10.28 14.65
C LEU A 96 -3.79 11.69 14.77
N GLU A 97 -3.44 12.11 15.97
CA GLU A 97 -2.84 13.42 16.23
C GLU A 97 -1.49 13.55 15.52
N GLN A 98 -0.65 12.53 15.65
CA GLN A 98 0.64 12.46 14.96
C GLN A 98 0.46 12.44 13.44
N ALA A 99 -0.53 11.70 12.92
CA ALA A 99 -0.81 11.66 11.48
C ALA A 99 -1.24 13.03 10.95
N LEU A 100 -2.15 13.73 11.64
CA LEU A 100 -2.56 15.09 11.28
C LEU A 100 -1.36 16.03 11.30
N GLN A 101 -0.52 15.97 12.34
CA GLN A 101 0.69 16.77 12.44
C GLN A 101 1.67 16.46 11.31
N PHE A 102 1.94 15.19 11.03
CA PHE A 102 2.84 14.71 9.98
C PHE A 102 2.45 15.28 8.61
N TRP A 103 1.20 15.05 8.20
CA TRP A 103 0.72 15.50 6.89
C TRP A 103 0.63 17.02 6.79
N LYS A 104 0.19 17.70 7.86
CA LYS A 104 0.09 19.17 7.88
C LYS A 104 1.45 19.82 7.75
N GLN A 105 2.42 19.39 8.56
CA GLN A 105 3.78 19.93 8.51
C GLN A 105 4.41 19.75 7.13
N GLU A 106 4.25 18.56 6.54
CA GLU A 106 4.84 18.27 5.23
C GLU A 106 4.17 19.08 4.10
N PHE A 107 2.84 19.20 4.09
CA PHE A 107 2.15 19.94 3.03
C PHE A 107 2.38 21.45 3.11
N ILE A 108 2.55 21.99 4.33
CA ILE A 108 2.91 23.40 4.53
C ILE A 108 4.30 23.71 3.97
N ARG A 109 5.26 22.77 4.05
CA ARG A 109 6.57 22.91 3.36
C ARG A 109 6.40 23.06 1.85
N GLY A 110 5.39 22.39 1.28
CA GLY A 110 4.96 22.55 -0.11
C GLY A 110 4.18 23.83 -0.41
N LYS A 111 4.23 24.84 0.48
CA LYS A 111 3.50 26.10 0.38
C LYS A 111 1.98 25.93 0.39
N MET A 112 1.47 24.85 0.98
CA MET A 112 0.04 24.72 1.23
C MET A 112 -0.38 25.64 2.38
N ASP A 113 -1.46 26.37 2.17
CA ASP A 113 -2.12 27.13 3.22
C ASP A 113 -2.67 26.21 4.34
N PRO A 114 -2.44 26.52 5.63
CA PRO A 114 -2.91 25.70 6.74
C PRO A 114 -4.43 25.49 6.77
N ASP A 115 -5.22 26.50 6.42
CA ASP A 115 -6.68 26.40 6.40
C ASP A 115 -7.16 25.54 5.23
N LYS A 116 -6.46 25.61 4.09
CA LYS A 116 -6.68 24.71 2.96
C LYS A 116 -6.40 23.26 3.33
N PHE A 117 -5.38 23.00 4.14
CA PHE A 117 -5.12 21.66 4.66
C PHE A 117 -6.28 21.17 5.53
N ASP A 118 -6.69 21.99 6.50
CA ASP A 118 -7.73 21.63 7.46
C ASP A 118 -9.07 21.35 6.75
N LYS A 119 -9.43 22.16 5.74
CA LYS A 119 -10.65 21.96 4.94
C LYS A 119 -10.57 20.77 3.97
N GLY A 120 -9.42 20.55 3.33
CA GLY A 120 -9.29 19.59 2.24
C GLY A 120 -8.82 18.18 2.64
N TYR A 121 -8.07 18.05 3.73
CA TYR A 121 -7.33 16.81 4.04
C TYR A 121 -7.60 16.28 5.45
N SER A 122 -7.87 17.13 6.44
CA SER A 122 -8.06 16.69 7.82
C SER A 122 -9.21 15.68 7.97
N TYR A 123 -10.32 15.90 7.26
CA TYR A 123 -11.47 14.99 7.25
C TYR A 123 -11.09 13.59 6.77
N ASN A 124 -10.38 13.49 5.64
CA ASN A 124 -9.98 12.21 5.04
C ASN A 124 -9.01 11.44 5.95
N ILE A 125 -8.12 12.15 6.66
CA ILE A 125 -7.22 11.54 7.63
C ILE A 125 -8.03 10.98 8.81
N ARG A 126 -8.93 11.77 9.42
CA ARG A 126 -9.79 11.29 10.51
C ARG A 126 -10.66 10.10 10.10
N HIS A 127 -11.18 10.12 8.88
CA HIS A 127 -11.96 9.02 8.30
C HIS A 127 -11.13 7.73 8.17
N SER A 128 -9.86 7.83 7.75
CA SER A 128 -8.95 6.68 7.66
C SER A 128 -8.65 6.03 9.02
N PHE A 129 -8.78 6.79 10.11
CA PHE A 129 -8.67 6.33 11.50
C PHE A 129 -10.02 5.91 12.12
N GLY A 130 -11.09 5.81 11.32
CA GLY A 130 -12.41 5.40 11.78
C GLY A 130 -13.09 6.41 12.72
N LYS A 131 -12.66 7.69 12.71
CA LYS A 131 -13.24 8.74 13.56
C LYS A 131 -14.37 9.53 12.89
N GLU A 132 -14.62 9.30 11.61
CA GLU A 132 -15.65 9.98 10.81
C GLU A 132 -16.53 8.98 10.06
N GLY A 133 -17.71 9.41 9.60
CA GLY A 133 -18.59 8.63 8.73
C GLY A 133 -19.10 7.33 9.38
N LYS A 134 -19.05 6.20 8.65
CA LYS A 134 -19.43 4.85 9.15
C LYS A 134 -18.50 4.33 10.27
N ARG A 135 -17.43 5.07 10.59
CA ARG A 135 -16.42 4.69 11.60
C ARG A 135 -15.72 3.37 11.26
N THR A 136 -15.56 3.10 9.96
CA THR A 136 -14.84 1.93 9.47
C THR A 136 -13.37 2.08 9.82
N ASP A 137 -12.83 1.12 10.57
CA ASP A 137 -11.40 1.07 10.86
C ASP A 137 -10.65 0.49 9.66
N TYR A 138 -10.20 1.36 8.76
CA TYR A 138 -9.53 0.95 7.52
C TYR A 138 -8.22 0.21 7.80
N THR A 139 -8.09 -0.98 7.24
CA THR A 139 -6.86 -1.80 7.34
C THR A 139 -5.77 -1.29 6.39
N PRO A 140 -4.48 -1.37 6.80
CA PRO A 140 -3.37 -1.17 5.88
C PRO A 140 -3.48 -2.04 4.63
N PHE A 141 -3.02 -1.54 3.48
CA PHE A 141 -3.10 -2.29 2.24
C PHE A 141 -2.16 -3.50 2.26
N SER A 142 -2.68 -4.67 1.86
CA SER A 142 -1.86 -5.84 1.59
C SER A 142 -1.05 -5.67 0.30
N CYS A 143 0.03 -6.45 0.16
CA CYS A 143 0.85 -6.44 -1.06
C CYS A 143 0.01 -6.70 -2.32
N LEU A 144 -0.90 -7.69 -2.29
CA LEU A 144 -1.79 -7.97 -3.42
C LEU A 144 -2.69 -6.79 -3.77
N LYS A 145 -3.22 -6.07 -2.76
CA LYS A 145 -4.05 -4.90 -3.02
C LYS A 145 -3.27 -3.79 -3.71
N ILE A 146 -2.02 -3.57 -3.30
CA ILE A 146 -1.13 -2.57 -3.94
C ILE A 146 -0.83 -2.98 -5.38
N ILE A 147 -0.51 -4.25 -5.62
CA ILE A 147 -0.10 -4.77 -6.94
C ILE A 147 -1.28 -4.79 -7.94
N LEU A 148 -2.46 -5.23 -7.51
CA LEU A 148 -3.56 -5.56 -8.43
C LEU A 148 -4.59 -4.43 -8.61
N ASN A 149 -4.81 -3.58 -7.59
CA ASN A 149 -6.00 -2.72 -7.56
C ASN A 149 -5.72 -1.23 -7.83
N ASN A 150 -4.46 -0.80 -7.89
CA ASN A 150 -4.12 0.61 -8.12
C ASN A 150 -2.86 0.72 -8.99
N PRO A 151 -2.97 0.48 -10.31
CA PRO A 151 -1.86 0.75 -11.21
C PRO A 151 -1.56 2.26 -11.20
N PRO A 152 -0.29 2.67 -10.99
CA PRO A 152 0.09 4.08 -10.91
C PRO A 152 -0.11 4.80 -12.25
N GLY A 153 -0.72 5.99 -12.22
CA GLY A 153 -0.71 6.92 -13.35
C GLY A 153 0.58 7.75 -13.42
N GLN A 154 0.67 8.65 -14.41
CA GLN A 154 1.77 9.62 -14.48
C GLN A 154 1.73 10.55 -13.26
N GLY A 155 2.83 10.61 -12.50
CA GLY A 155 2.94 11.40 -11.27
C GLY A 155 2.45 10.68 -10.01
N ASP A 156 2.11 9.39 -10.10
CA ASP A 156 1.85 8.53 -8.95
C ASP A 156 3.11 7.75 -8.53
N TYR A 157 3.27 7.60 -7.21
CA TYR A 157 4.44 6.96 -6.60
C TYR A 157 4.08 5.71 -5.78
N HIS A 158 2.82 5.25 -5.85
CA HIS A 158 2.29 4.17 -5.01
C HIS A 158 2.54 2.75 -5.54
N ASP A 159 3.37 2.62 -6.58
CA ASP A 159 3.69 1.34 -7.21
C ASP A 159 4.71 0.51 -6.44
N PHE A 160 4.63 -0.80 -6.64
CA PHE A 160 5.73 -1.71 -6.38
C PHE A 160 6.57 -1.75 -7.65
N GLY A 161 7.61 -0.89 -7.69
CA GLY A 161 8.40 -0.60 -8.89
C GLY A 161 9.15 -1.76 -9.58
N PHE A 162 8.82 -3.02 -9.34
CA PHE A 162 9.23 -4.17 -10.14
C PHE A 162 8.63 -4.13 -11.56
N SER A 163 7.38 -3.66 -11.71
CA SER A 163 6.69 -3.67 -13.01
C SER A 163 7.32 -2.72 -14.05
N LYS A 164 8.05 -1.68 -13.61
CA LYS A 164 8.72 -0.71 -14.51
C LYS A 164 10.25 -0.71 -14.45
N ARG A 165 10.88 -1.37 -13.46
CA ARG A 165 12.35 -1.44 -13.36
C ARG A 165 12.94 -2.77 -13.81
N ASP A 166 12.11 -3.79 -14.00
CA ASP A 166 12.55 -5.13 -14.45
C ASP A 166 11.89 -5.55 -15.77
N THR A 167 11.70 -4.62 -16.71
CA THR A 167 11.91 -5.03 -18.11
C THR A 167 13.36 -5.46 -18.17
N LEU A 168 13.56 -6.77 -18.33
CA LEU A 168 14.84 -7.44 -18.57
C LEU A 168 15.85 -6.47 -19.18
N PRO A 169 17.03 -6.24 -18.57
CA PRO A 169 18.05 -5.42 -19.19
C PRO A 169 18.33 -5.99 -20.58
N GLY A 170 18.07 -5.19 -21.61
CA GLY A 170 18.32 -5.54 -23.00
C GLY A 170 19.81 -5.72 -23.32
N SER A 171 20.71 -5.58 -22.34
CA SER A 171 22.10 -6.00 -22.44
C SER A 171 22.73 -6.10 -21.06
N LEU A 172 23.56 -7.12 -20.85
CA LEU A 172 24.37 -7.35 -19.65
C LEU A 172 25.55 -6.35 -19.51
N SER A 173 25.67 -5.36 -20.39
CA SER A 173 26.83 -4.47 -20.47
C SER A 173 26.77 -3.23 -19.58
N GLU A 174 25.71 -3.01 -18.81
CA GLU A 174 25.60 -1.84 -17.90
C GLU A 174 25.78 -2.20 -16.41
N VAL A 175 26.15 -3.44 -16.10
CA VAL A 175 26.44 -3.89 -14.72
C VAL A 175 27.91 -4.33 -14.54
N LEU A 176 28.77 -4.02 -15.52
CA LEU A 176 30.24 -4.06 -15.41
C LEU A 176 30.81 -2.69 -15.78
#